data_AF-A0A1A1WEI2-F1
#
_entry.id   AF-A0A1A1WEI2-F1
#
_cell.length_a   1.000
_cell.length_b   1.000
_cell.length_c   1.000
_cell.angle_alpha   90.00
_cell.angle_beta   90.00
_cell.angle_gamma   90.00
#
_symmetry.space_group_name_H-M   'P 1'
#
loop_
_entity.id
_entity.type
_entity.pdbx_description
1 polymer ?
#
loop_
_entity_poly.entity_id
_entity_poly.type
_entity_poly.pdbx_seq_one_letter_code
_entity_poly.pdbx_strand_id
1 'polypeptide(L)'
;MTGALPRMTVVERCMAKVDHAAVKRAERDRAAQAAAERIKFLYSRLFGRVVPNRVVAALHTENAARELLQSADSNLMQVEILRVAVDNRWASVVEAFIKVWDGEHPIAATVQELWSLITGRASA
;
A
#
# COMPACT_ATOMS: atom_id res chain seq x y z
N MET A 1 -46.92 40.56 1.56
CA MET A 1 -45.74 40.50 0.67
C MET A 1 -44.76 41.54 1.23
N THR A 2 -43.62 41.22 1.83
CA THR A 2 -42.49 40.45 1.29
C THR A 2 -41.64 40.01 2.48
N GLY A 3 -41.45 38.69 2.68
CA GLY A 3 -40.57 38.18 3.72
C GLY A 3 -39.13 38.52 3.36
N ALA A 4 -38.44 39.26 4.23
CA ALA A 4 -37.03 39.55 4.08
C ALA A 4 -36.27 38.22 4.09
N LEU A 5 -35.63 37.87 2.97
CA LEU A 5 -34.70 36.74 2.94
C LEU A 5 -33.61 36.98 4.01
N PRO A 6 -33.28 35.98 4.84
CA PRO A 6 -32.26 36.15 5.87
C PRO A 6 -30.96 36.63 5.23
N ARG A 7 -30.40 37.73 5.76
CA ARG A 7 -29.13 38.29 5.30
C ARG A 7 -28.02 37.30 5.63
N MET A 8 -27.69 36.44 4.66
CA MET A 8 -26.54 35.56 4.75
C MET A 8 -25.25 36.38 4.89
N THR A 9 -24.47 36.05 5.92
CA THR A 9 -23.12 36.53 6.13
C THR A 9 -22.22 36.19 4.92
N VAL A 10 -21.08 36.88 4.79
CA VAL A 10 -20.12 36.59 3.71
C VAL A 10 -19.66 35.13 3.75
N VAL A 11 -19.51 34.56 4.95
CA VAL A 11 -19.13 33.15 5.17
C VAL A 11 -20.19 32.19 4.64
N GLU A 12 -21.47 32.43 4.93
CA GLU A 12 -22.58 31.59 4.44
C GLU A 12 -22.71 31.65 2.92
N ARG A 13 -22.48 32.82 2.31
CA ARG A 13 -22.41 32.95 0.84
C ARG A 13 -21.23 32.23 0.23
N CYS A 14 -20.07 32.25 0.90
CA CYS A 14 -18.91 31.51 0.43
C CYS A 14 -19.15 30.00 0.50
N MET A 15 -19.68 29.49 1.62
CA MET A 15 -20.01 28.06 1.77
C MET A 15 -21.05 27.59 0.75
N ALA A 16 -22.09 28.38 0.48
CA ALA A 16 -23.09 28.05 -0.55
C ALA A 16 -22.54 28.02 -1.99
N LYS A 17 -21.38 28.65 -2.24
CA LYS A 17 -20.70 28.67 -3.54
C LYS A 17 -19.60 27.62 -3.67
N VAL A 18 -19.22 26.96 -2.58
CA VAL A 18 -18.22 25.87 -2.62
C VAL A 18 -18.91 24.63 -3.16
N ASP A 19 -18.42 24.15 -4.31
CA ASP A 19 -18.75 22.81 -4.78
C ASP A 19 -18.04 21.79 -3.89
N HIS A 20 -18.73 21.39 -2.81
CA HIS A 20 -18.24 20.38 -1.89
C HIS A 20 -17.96 19.03 -2.56
N ALA A 21 -18.61 18.73 -3.69
CA ALA A 21 -18.32 17.52 -4.45
C ALA A 21 -16.98 17.66 -5.20
N ALA A 22 -16.68 18.82 -5.77
CA ALA A 22 -15.38 19.11 -6.37
C ALA A 22 -14.24 19.10 -5.33
N VAL A 23 -14.46 19.68 -4.14
CA VAL A 23 -13.48 19.63 -3.05
C VAL A 23 -13.22 18.19 -2.61
N LYS A 24 -14.27 17.40 -2.38
CA LYS A 24 -14.12 15.98 -2.01
C LYS A 24 -13.41 15.15 -3.08
N ARG A 25 -13.63 15.45 -4.37
CA ARG A 25 -12.89 14.81 -5.47
C ARG A 25 -11.42 15.17 -5.41
N ALA A 26 -11.09 16.46 -5.30
CA ALA A 26 -9.71 16.92 -5.20
C ALA A 26 -8.98 16.33 -3.97
N GLU A 27 -9.66 16.18 -2.84
CA GLU A 27 -9.12 15.52 -1.65
C GLU A 27 -8.83 14.03 -1.90
N ARG A 28 -9.76 13.32 -2.55
CA ARG A 28 -9.56 11.91 -2.93
C ARG A 28 -8.40 11.74 -3.91
N ASP A 29 -8.27 12.63 -4.88
CA ASP A 29 -7.20 12.60 -5.87
C ASP A 29 -5.84 12.84 -5.21
N ARG A 30 -5.75 13.81 -4.28
CA ARG A 30 -4.54 14.03 -3.47
C ARG A 30 -4.20 12.82 -2.60
N ALA A 31 -5.20 12.21 -1.96
CA ALA A 31 -4.98 11.02 -1.15
C ALA A 31 -4.49 9.83 -1.99
N ALA A 32 -5.06 9.64 -3.19
CA ALA A 32 -4.62 8.62 -4.13
C ALA A 32 -3.18 8.86 -4.62
N GLN A 33 -2.83 10.11 -4.92
CA GLN A 33 -1.47 10.47 -5.31
C GLN A 33 -0.46 10.22 -4.18
N ALA A 34 -0.78 10.65 -2.95
CA ALA A 34 0.06 10.40 -1.79
C ALA A 34 0.27 8.90 -1.53
N ALA A 35 -0.79 8.08 -1.70
CA ALA A 35 -0.69 6.63 -1.59
C ALA A 35 0.22 6.04 -2.68
N ALA A 36 0.09 6.49 -3.94
CA ALA A 36 0.94 6.02 -5.03
C ALA A 36 2.42 6.37 -4.81
N GLU A 37 2.72 7.59 -4.35
CA GLU A 37 4.07 8.01 -4.00
C GLU A 37 4.63 7.18 -2.83
N ARG A 38 3.80 6.90 -1.82
CA ARG A 38 4.19 6.05 -0.68
C ARG A 38 4.47 4.61 -1.10
N ILE A 39 3.63 4.02 -1.95
CA ILE A 39 3.86 2.68 -2.52
C ILE A 39 5.21 2.66 -3.27
N LYS A 40 5.46 3.65 -4.13
CA LYS A 40 6.73 3.74 -4.88
C LYS A 40 7.95 3.82 -3.96
N PHE A 41 7.87 4.65 -2.92
CA PHE A 41 8.93 4.78 -1.93
C PHE A 41 9.20 3.44 -1.23
N LEU A 42 8.16 2.82 -0.66
CA LEU A 42 8.27 1.56 0.08
C LEU A 42 8.80 0.42 -0.80
N TYR A 43 8.27 0.31 -2.03
CA TYR A 43 8.71 -0.70 -3.00
C TYR A 43 10.19 -0.52 -3.35
N SER A 44 10.64 0.71 -3.63
CA SER A 44 12.06 0.99 -3.92
C SER A 44 12.97 0.69 -2.73
N ARG A 45 12.50 0.99 -1.51
CA ARG A 45 13.25 0.77 -0.27
C ARG A 45 13.43 -0.72 0.04
N LEU A 46 12.39 -1.52 -0.17
CA LEU A 46 12.42 -2.97 0.09
C LEU A 46 13.17 -3.71 -1.02
N PHE A 47 12.95 -3.36 -2.28
CA PHE A 47 13.36 -4.20 -3.41
C PHE A 47 14.44 -3.58 -4.30
N GLY A 48 14.87 -2.34 -4.05
CA GLY A 48 15.80 -1.62 -4.93
C GLY A 48 17.19 -2.25 -5.07
N ARG A 49 17.59 -3.14 -4.15
CA ARG A 49 18.88 -3.87 -4.19
C ARG A 49 18.73 -5.36 -4.49
N VAL A 50 17.53 -5.82 -4.80
CA VAL A 50 17.27 -7.23 -5.08
C VAL A 50 17.82 -7.58 -6.45
N VAL A 51 18.70 -8.58 -6.49
CA VAL A 51 19.28 -9.12 -7.72
C VAL A 51 18.45 -10.34 -8.14
N PRO A 52 18.05 -10.46 -9.42
CA PRO A 52 17.26 -11.60 -9.89
C PRO A 52 17.99 -12.94 -9.71
N ASN A 53 17.34 -13.89 -9.05
CA ASN A 53 17.71 -15.28 -8.91
C ASN A 53 16.83 -16.14 -9.83
N ARG A 54 17.45 -17.08 -10.56
CA ARG A 54 16.73 -17.97 -11.48
C ARG A 54 15.65 -18.83 -10.82
N VAL A 55 15.90 -19.29 -9.59
CA VAL A 55 14.94 -20.15 -8.86
C VAL A 55 13.69 -19.36 -8.50
N VAL A 56 13.87 -18.14 -8.01
CA VAL A 56 12.76 -17.25 -7.63
C VAL A 56 12.01 -16.75 -8.87
N ALA A 57 12.72 -16.47 -9.97
CA ALA A 57 12.13 -16.08 -11.24
C ALA A 57 11.26 -17.18 -11.89
N ALA A 58 11.47 -18.45 -11.52
CA ALA A 58 10.67 -19.58 -12.00
C ALA A 58 9.40 -19.84 -11.17
N LEU A 59 9.13 -19.04 -10.14
CA LEU A 59 7.92 -19.18 -9.33
C LEU A 59 6.69 -18.74 -10.11
N HIS A 60 5.75 -19.68 -10.26
CA HIS A 60 4.46 -19.44 -10.94
C HIS A 60 3.24 -19.70 -10.05
N THR A 61 3.46 -20.23 -8.84
CA THR A 61 2.37 -20.54 -7.91
C THR A 61 2.70 -20.04 -6.50
N GLU A 62 1.64 -19.63 -5.80
CA GLU A 62 1.73 -19.14 -4.42
C GLU A 62 2.26 -20.22 -3.45
N ASN A 63 1.86 -21.48 -3.64
CA ASN A 63 2.31 -22.59 -2.80
C ASN A 63 3.81 -22.84 -2.95
N ALA A 64 4.33 -22.88 -4.18
CA ALA A 64 5.77 -23.07 -4.41
C ALA A 64 6.59 -21.92 -3.81
N ALA A 65 6.09 -20.68 -3.91
CA ALA A 65 6.73 -19.53 -3.30
C ALA A 65 6.74 -19.61 -1.77
N ARG A 66 5.65 -20.11 -1.16
CA ARG A 66 5.56 -20.30 0.29
C ARG A 66 6.51 -21.38 0.80
N GLU A 67 6.58 -22.52 0.12
CA GLU A 67 7.53 -23.60 0.44
C GLU A 67 8.98 -23.13 0.28
N LEU A 68 9.26 -22.36 -0.78
CA LEU A 68 10.57 -21.78 -1.00
C LEU A 68 10.94 -20.77 0.09
N LEU A 69 9.98 -19.95 0.54
CA LEU A 69 10.21 -19.00 1.63
C LEU A 69 10.59 -19.71 2.94
N GLN A 70 9.98 -20.85 3.25
CA GLN A 70 10.27 -21.63 4.45
C GLN A 70 11.65 -22.28 4.43
N SER A 71 12.16 -22.59 3.24
CA SER A 71 13.47 -23.24 3.03
C SER A 71 14.58 -22.27 2.66
N ALA A 72 14.27 -20.98 2.51
CA ALA A 72 15.24 -19.96 2.14
C ALA A 72 16.28 -19.74 3.25
N ASP A 73 17.55 -19.91 2.89
CA ASP A 73 18.72 -19.84 3.79
C ASP A 73 19.28 -18.42 3.95
N SER A 74 18.77 -17.46 3.19
CA SER A 74 19.28 -16.09 3.15
C SER A 74 18.20 -15.03 3.07
N ASN A 75 18.41 -13.93 3.79
CA ASN A 75 17.50 -12.79 3.83
C ASN A 75 17.26 -12.19 2.44
N LEU A 76 18.28 -12.19 1.58
CA LEU A 76 18.17 -11.66 0.21
C LEU A 76 17.19 -12.49 -0.64
N MET A 77 17.26 -13.83 -0.53
CA MET A 77 16.34 -14.72 -1.22
C MET A 77 14.91 -14.56 -0.70
N GLN A 78 14.71 -14.44 0.61
CA GLN A 78 13.40 -14.18 1.20
C GLN A 78 12.78 -12.87 0.69
N VAL A 79 13.58 -11.80 0.59
CA VAL A 79 13.13 -10.50 0.06
C VAL A 79 12.79 -10.58 -1.43
N GLU A 80 13.51 -11.39 -2.21
CA GLU A 80 13.18 -11.61 -3.62
C GLU A 80 11.88 -12.40 -3.79
N ILE A 81 11.67 -13.45 -3.01
CA ILE A 81 10.40 -14.20 -2.99
C ILE A 81 9.25 -13.28 -2.61
N LEU A 82 9.46 -12.42 -1.61
CA LEU A 82 8.49 -11.40 -1.22
C LEU A 82 8.15 -10.45 -2.38
N ARG A 83 9.14 -10.02 -3.17
CA ARG A 83 8.90 -9.16 -4.34
C ARG A 83 7.94 -9.83 -5.33
N VAL A 84 8.21 -11.09 -5.69
CA VAL A 84 7.34 -11.87 -6.59
C VAL A 84 5.94 -12.01 -6.00
N ALA A 85 5.84 -12.28 -4.69
CA ALA A 85 4.55 -12.39 -4.01
C ALA A 85 3.75 -11.08 -4.03
N VAL A 86 4.41 -9.94 -3.81
CA VAL A 86 3.77 -8.62 -3.89
C VAL A 86 3.29 -8.34 -5.32
N ASP A 87 4.12 -8.61 -6.32
CA ASP A 87 3.78 -8.38 -7.74
C ASP A 87 2.59 -9.26 -8.19
N ASN A 88 2.52 -10.51 -7.71
CA ASN A 88 1.46 -11.47 -8.04
C ASN A 88 0.27 -11.47 -7.07
N ARG A 89 0.27 -10.61 -6.04
CA ARG A 89 -0.77 -10.54 -5.00
C ARG A 89 -0.97 -11.83 -4.19
N TRP A 90 0.10 -12.54 -3.90
CA TRP A 90 0.09 -13.76 -3.09
C TRP A 90 0.08 -13.46 -1.59
N ALA A 91 -1.13 -13.35 -1.03
CA ALA A 91 -1.35 -12.96 0.36
C ALA A 91 -0.68 -13.90 1.37
N SER A 92 -0.75 -15.22 1.14
CA SER A 92 -0.24 -16.22 2.07
C SER A 92 1.27 -16.15 2.24
N VAL A 93 1.98 -15.81 1.16
CA VAL A 93 3.45 -15.65 1.17
C VAL A 93 3.84 -14.36 1.88
N VAL A 94 3.11 -13.26 1.64
CA VAL A 94 3.33 -11.98 2.32
C VAL A 94 3.09 -12.13 3.83
N GLU A 95 2.00 -12.78 4.23
CA GLU A 95 1.69 -13.05 5.63
C GLU A 95 2.73 -13.95 6.30
N ALA A 96 3.20 -14.99 5.59
CA ALA A 96 4.26 -15.85 6.09
C ALA A 96 5.57 -15.08 6.27
N PHE A 97 5.94 -14.21 5.31
CA PHE A 97 7.11 -13.36 5.42
C PHE A 97 7.01 -12.43 6.63
N ILE A 98 5.88 -11.74 6.81
CA ILE A 98 5.68 -10.84 7.96
C ILE A 98 5.86 -11.59 9.28
N LYS A 99 5.33 -12.81 9.39
CA LYS A 99 5.47 -13.65 10.60
C LYS A 99 6.91 -14.07 10.89
N VAL A 100 7.71 -14.35 9.85
CA VAL A 100 9.14 -14.69 10.03
C VAL A 100 9.92 -13.53 10.65
N TRP A 101 9.50 -12.29 10.35
CA TRP A 101 10.22 -11.07 10.73
C TRP A 101 9.54 -10.27 11.85
N ASP A 102 8.47 -10.80 12.44
CA ASP A 102 7.70 -10.13 13.47
C ASP A 102 8.53 -10.00 14.76
N GLY A 103 8.49 -8.82 15.39
CA GLY A 103 9.26 -8.51 16.61
C GLY A 103 10.79 -8.36 16.46
N GLU A 104 11.40 -8.91 15.41
CA GLU A 104 12.86 -8.90 15.23
C GLU A 104 13.38 -7.77 14.34
N HIS A 105 12.60 -7.32 13.34
CA HIS A 105 13.09 -6.36 12.36
C HIS A 105 11.97 -5.43 11.83
N PRO A 106 12.23 -4.11 11.62
CA PRO A 106 11.23 -3.16 11.12
C PRO A 106 10.73 -3.45 9.69
N ILE A 107 11.25 -4.50 9.04
CA ILE A 107 10.84 -4.91 7.70
C ILE A 107 9.40 -5.43 7.71
N ALA A 108 8.98 -6.17 8.74
CA ALA A 108 7.61 -6.67 8.86
C ALA A 108 6.58 -5.54 8.78
N ALA A 109 6.77 -4.47 9.56
CA ALA A 109 5.90 -3.29 9.54
C ALA A 109 5.93 -2.57 8.18
N THR A 110 7.10 -2.46 7.55
CA THR A 110 7.25 -1.84 6.21
C THR A 110 6.50 -2.64 5.14
N VAL A 111 6.59 -3.97 5.20
CA VAL A 111 5.90 -4.88 4.27
C VAL A 111 4.39 -4.86 4.52
N GLN A 112 3.95 -4.85 5.78
CA GLN A 112 2.54 -4.71 6.13
C GLN A 112 1.95 -3.40 5.61
N GLU A 113 2.67 -2.28 5.78
CA GLU A 113 2.24 -0.98 5.26
C GLU A 113 2.10 -1.02 3.72
N LEU A 114 3.12 -1.52 3.03
CA LEU A 114 3.07 -1.68 1.57
C LEU A 114 1.88 -2.55 1.16
N TRP A 115 1.70 -3.71 1.79
CA TRP A 115 0.64 -4.65 1.45
C TRP A 115 -0.76 -4.05 1.64
N SER A 116 -0.99 -3.35 2.74
CA SER A 116 -2.22 -2.61 3.01
C SER A 116 -2.52 -1.56 1.93
N LEU A 117 -1.52 -0.75 1.56
CA LEU A 117 -1.68 0.28 0.54
C LEU A 117 -2.00 -0.31 -0.84
N ILE A 118 -1.30 -1.35 -1.27
CA ILE A 118 -1.50 -1.91 -2.61
C ILE A 118 -2.82 -2.72 -2.67
N THR A 119 -3.26 -3.34 -1.58
CA THR A 119 -4.53 -4.11 -1.55
C THR A 119 -5.76 -3.28 -1.18
N GLY A 120 -5.58 -2.02 -0.78
CA GLY A 120 -6.67 -1.17 -0.28
C GLY A 120 -7.25 -1.65 1.04
N ARG A 121 -6.56 -2.58 1.74
CA ARG A 121 -6.92 -2.96 3.10
C ARG A 121 -6.40 -1.88 4.03
N ALA A 122 -7.27 -1.21 4.77
CA ALA A 122 -6.82 -0.44 5.92
C ALA A 122 -6.08 -1.42 6.85
N SER A 123 -4.85 -1.09 7.24
CA SER A 123 -4.22 -1.79 8.37
C SER A 123 -5.17 -1.65 9.55
N ALA A 124 -5.77 -2.77 9.98
CA ALA A 124 -6.68 -2.83 11.11
C ALA A 124 -5.94 -2.57 12.42
#